data_AF-A0A971WWH7-F1
#
_entry.id   AF-A0A971WWH7-F1
#
_cell.length_a   1.000
_cell.length_b   1.000
_cell.length_c   1.000
_cell.angle_alpha   90.00
_cell.angle_beta   90.00
_cell.angle_gamma   90.00
#
_symmetry.space_group_name_H-M   'P 1'
#
loop_
_entity.id
_entity.type
_entity.pdbx_description
1 polymer ?
#
loop_
_entity_poly.entity_id
_entity_poly.type
_entity_poly.pdbx_seq_one_letter_code
_entity_poly.pdbx_strand_id
1 'polypeptide(L)'
;MEKIDQYKQSVGKFIFSEFVIFMSQVAVFFMVAVFTSNFLNSEERLVAFSEQKINDGTTAELGLTFLAILVVIGFFAALGRIFDNKYVEYYVNEVLCEMPKTIYVFGSAITGTMLAIALFAHLHPTDEVNAKGFAIFSAVFAFTMFIYGCGLSYAFKRKTHVLKMPNKSIQPTAETSAD
;
A
#
# COMPACT_ATOMS: atom_id res chain seq x y z
N MET A 1 -9.65 -2.10 28.53
CA MET A 1 -9.19 -2.04 27.12
C MET A 1 -8.51 -3.35 26.82
N GLU A 2 -9.17 -4.23 26.06
CA GLU A 2 -8.58 -5.47 25.57
C GLU A 2 -7.29 -5.13 24.84
N LYS A 3 -6.16 -5.61 25.36
CA LYS A 3 -4.97 -5.80 24.55
C LYS A 3 -5.36 -6.85 23.52
N ILE A 4 -5.74 -6.41 22.33
CA ILE A 4 -5.71 -7.30 21.17
C ILE A 4 -4.22 -7.64 21.04
N ASP A 5 -3.82 -8.78 21.62
CA ASP A 5 -2.56 -9.43 21.31
C ASP A 5 -2.60 -9.67 19.80
N GLN A 6 -2.09 -8.70 19.04
CA GLN A 6 -1.86 -8.89 17.62
C GLN A 6 -0.80 -9.97 17.52
N TYR A 7 -1.28 -11.21 17.43
CA TYR A 7 -0.51 -12.43 17.34
C TYR A 7 0.48 -12.21 16.19
N LYS A 8 1.73 -11.93 16.55
CA LYS A 8 2.77 -11.56 15.59
C LYS A 8 2.74 -12.55 14.44
N GLN A 9 2.58 -12.06 13.21
CA GLN A 9 2.30 -12.92 12.06
C GLN A 9 3.60 -13.40 11.42
N SER A 10 3.55 -14.55 10.75
CA SER A 10 4.64 -15.01 9.89
C SER A 10 4.76 -14.07 8.69
N VAL A 11 5.97 -13.94 8.13
CA VAL A 11 6.23 -13.09 6.95
C VAL A 11 5.30 -13.44 5.78
N GLY A 12 5.05 -14.74 5.55
CA GLY A 12 4.11 -15.19 4.51
C GLY A 12 2.67 -14.75 4.77
N LYS A 13 2.18 -14.86 6.01
CA LYS A 13 0.83 -14.40 6.38
C LYS A 13 0.70 -12.88 6.26
N PHE A 14 1.75 -12.13 6.61
CA PHE A 14 1.82 -10.69 6.44
C PHE A 14 1.72 -10.29 4.96
N ILE A 15 2.58 -10.85 4.10
CA ILE A 15 2.59 -10.55 2.66
C ILE A 15 1.23 -10.90 2.03
N PHE A 16 0.65 -12.06 2.39
CA PHE A 16 -0.66 -12.46 1.91
C PHE A 16 -1.77 -11.50 2.37
N SER A 17 -1.74 -11.06 3.62
CA SER A 17 -2.72 -10.08 4.12
C SER A 17 -2.60 -8.76 3.38
N GLU A 18 -1.39 -8.26 3.17
CA GLU A 18 -1.14 -7.02 2.43
C GLU A 18 -1.59 -7.16 0.96
N PHE A 19 -1.37 -8.33 0.34
CA PHE A 19 -1.83 -8.62 -1.01
C PHE A 19 -3.36 -8.58 -1.11
N VAL A 20 -4.06 -9.22 -0.19
CA VAL A 20 -5.55 -9.20 -0.15
C VAL A 20 -6.06 -7.78 0.04
N ILE A 21 -5.44 -6.98 0.91
CA ILE A 21 -5.82 -5.57 1.12
C ILE A 21 -5.65 -4.78 -0.17
N PHE A 22 -4.49 -4.90 -0.83
CA PHE A 22 -4.20 -4.19 -2.06
C PHE A 22 -5.14 -4.59 -3.20
N MET A 23 -5.35 -5.89 -3.43
CA MET A 23 -6.27 -6.39 -4.45
C MET A 23 -7.72 -5.96 -4.18
N SER A 24 -8.13 -5.90 -2.92
CA SER A 24 -9.46 -5.41 -2.54
C SER A 24 -9.62 -3.93 -2.90
N GLN A 25 -8.60 -3.10 -2.67
CA GLN A 25 -8.63 -1.69 -3.09
C GLN A 25 -8.66 -1.54 -4.62
N VAL A 26 -7.90 -2.35 -5.35
CA VAL A 26 -7.93 -2.36 -6.83
C VAL A 26 -9.34 -2.67 -7.33
N ALA A 27 -9.99 -3.69 -6.76
CA ALA A 27 -11.36 -4.05 -7.12
C ALA A 27 -12.36 -2.92 -6.81
N VAL A 28 -12.21 -2.24 -5.67
CA VAL A 28 -13.05 -1.09 -5.31
C VAL A 28 -12.89 0.04 -6.34
N PHE A 29 -11.67 0.44 -6.67
CA PHE A 29 -11.45 1.52 -7.64
C PHE A 29 -11.86 1.15 -9.06
N PHE A 30 -11.67 -0.11 -9.45
CA PHE A 30 -12.21 -0.64 -10.71
C PHE A 30 -13.73 -0.47 -10.77
N MET A 31 -14.47 -0.88 -9.73
CA MET A 31 -15.92 -0.73 -9.68
C MET A 31 -16.35 0.74 -9.70
N VAL A 32 -15.61 1.63 -9.02
CA VAL A 32 -15.86 3.08 -9.08
C VAL A 32 -15.72 3.60 -10.52
N ALA A 33 -14.70 3.18 -11.26
CA ALA A 33 -14.52 3.56 -12.67
C ALA A 33 -15.66 3.02 -13.55
N VAL A 34 -16.09 1.77 -13.33
CA VAL A 34 -17.23 1.16 -14.02
C VAL A 34 -18.52 1.94 -13.74
N PHE A 35 -18.81 2.30 -12.50
CA PHE A 35 -20.02 3.06 -12.16
C PHE A 35 -19.98 4.48 -12.72
N THR A 36 -18.83 5.15 -12.65
CA THR A 36 -18.66 6.53 -13.14
C THR A 36 -18.87 6.62 -14.67
N SER A 37 -18.42 5.60 -15.39
CA SER A 37 -18.60 5.46 -16.85
C SER A 37 -19.98 4.95 -17.28
N ASN A 38 -20.96 4.92 -16.37
CA ASN A 38 -22.29 4.35 -16.60
C ASN A 38 -22.22 2.88 -17.08
N PHE A 39 -21.52 2.04 -16.33
CA PHE A 39 -21.25 0.64 -16.67
C PHE A 39 -20.49 0.47 -17.98
N LEU A 40 -19.45 1.30 -18.20
CA LEU A 40 -18.61 1.26 -19.41
C LEU A 40 -19.38 1.58 -20.71
N ASN A 41 -20.49 2.32 -20.64
CA ASN A 41 -21.24 2.76 -21.81
C ASN A 41 -20.88 4.19 -22.28
N SER A 42 -20.12 4.94 -21.47
CA SER A 42 -19.70 6.32 -21.80
C SER A 42 -18.19 6.44 -21.77
N GLU A 43 -17.58 6.48 -22.95
CA GLU A 43 -16.15 6.71 -23.13
C GLU A 43 -15.72 8.06 -22.55
N GLU A 44 -16.47 9.13 -22.84
CA GLU A 44 -16.19 10.48 -22.34
C GLU A 44 -16.05 10.52 -20.82
N ARG A 45 -16.98 9.87 -20.09
CA ARG A 45 -16.90 9.80 -18.62
C ARG A 45 -15.74 8.95 -18.12
N LEU A 46 -15.40 7.89 -18.85
CA LEU A 46 -14.27 7.03 -18.50
C LEU A 46 -12.93 7.76 -18.72
N VAL A 47 -12.80 8.50 -19.82
CA VAL A 47 -11.63 9.33 -20.14
C VAL A 47 -11.49 10.44 -19.11
N ALA A 48 -12.57 11.19 -18.83
CA ALA A 48 -12.54 12.26 -17.82
C ALA A 48 -12.16 11.73 -16.42
N PHE A 49 -12.68 10.57 -16.01
CA PHE A 49 -12.27 9.92 -14.76
C PHE A 49 -10.80 9.48 -14.79
N SER A 50 -10.34 8.98 -15.93
CA SER A 50 -8.95 8.52 -16.10
C SER A 50 -7.96 9.68 -16.06
N GLU A 51 -8.27 10.81 -16.68
CA GLU A 51 -7.46 12.03 -16.60
C GLU A 51 -7.36 12.57 -15.17
N GLN A 52 -8.36 12.34 -14.31
CA GLN A 52 -8.26 12.71 -12.89
C GLN A 52 -7.33 11.78 -12.08
N LYS A 53 -7.13 10.54 -12.54
CA LYS A 53 -6.36 9.52 -11.81
C LYS A 53 -4.98 9.23 -12.39
N ILE A 54 -4.77 9.52 -13.67
CA ILE A 54 -3.58 9.17 -14.45
C ILE A 54 -3.04 10.44 -15.13
N ASN A 55 -2.98 11.55 -14.39
CA ASN A 55 -2.34 12.79 -14.85
C ASN A 55 -1.07 13.07 -14.03
N ASP A 56 -0.18 13.89 -14.57
CA ASP A 56 1.10 14.26 -13.96
C ASP A 56 0.92 14.80 -12.52
N GLY A 57 -0.23 15.44 -12.27
CA GLY A 57 -0.63 15.91 -10.94
C GLY A 57 -0.70 14.79 -9.88
N THR A 58 -1.14 13.59 -10.24
CA THR A 58 -1.32 12.47 -9.29
C THR A 58 0.03 11.97 -8.73
N THR A 59 1.09 11.99 -9.54
CA THR A 59 2.43 11.59 -9.08
C THR A 59 3.07 12.68 -8.21
N ALA A 60 2.87 13.96 -8.57
CA ALA A 60 3.27 15.09 -7.74
C ALA A 60 2.53 15.09 -6.39
N GLU A 61 1.23 14.80 -6.39
CA GLU A 61 0.39 14.67 -5.18
C GLU A 61 0.91 13.56 -4.27
N LEU A 62 1.30 12.40 -4.80
CA LEU A 62 1.90 11.32 -4.01
C LEU A 62 3.20 11.79 -3.31
N GLY A 63 4.10 12.45 -4.06
CA GLY A 63 5.33 12.99 -3.52
C GLY A 63 5.11 14.07 -2.45
N LEU A 64 4.18 15.00 -2.70
CA LEU A 64 3.78 16.03 -1.75
C LEU A 64 3.13 15.43 -0.50
N THR A 65 2.37 14.34 -0.64
CA THR A 65 1.77 13.63 0.49
C THR A 65 2.86 13.04 1.39
N PHE A 66 3.91 12.44 0.82
CA PHE A 66 5.04 11.96 1.63
C PHE A 66 5.79 13.10 2.32
N LEU A 67 6.00 14.22 1.63
CA LEU A 67 6.62 15.39 2.24
C LEU A 67 5.77 15.91 3.41
N ALA A 68 4.44 15.98 3.24
CA ALA A 68 3.52 16.38 4.28
C ALA A 68 3.57 15.43 5.48
N ILE A 69 3.62 14.12 5.26
CA ILE A 69 3.79 13.12 6.33
C ILE A 69 5.07 13.40 7.13
N LEU A 70 6.20 13.66 6.46
CA LEU A 70 7.47 13.98 7.14
C LEU A 70 7.41 15.28 7.94
N VAL A 71 6.75 16.31 7.41
CA VAL A 71 6.54 17.58 8.12
C VAL A 71 5.69 17.37 9.38
N VAL A 72 4.61 16.61 9.28
CA VAL A 72 3.72 16.29 10.42
C VAL A 72 4.47 15.48 11.48
N ILE A 73 5.31 14.52 11.08
CA ILE A 73 6.18 13.77 12.00
C ILE A 73 7.17 14.71 12.70
N GLY A 74 7.80 15.62 11.95
CA GLY A 74 8.72 16.62 12.51
C GLY A 74 8.03 17.50 13.56
N PHE A 75 6.78 17.90 13.30
CA PHE A 75 5.97 18.66 14.25
C PHE A 75 5.66 17.86 15.51
N PHE A 76 5.21 16.61 15.39
CA PHE A 76 4.98 15.74 16.54
C PHE A 76 6.25 15.54 17.37
N ALA A 77 7.39 15.29 16.72
CA ALA A 77 8.67 15.11 17.40
C ALA A 77 9.11 16.38 18.15
N ALA A 78 8.93 17.57 17.56
CA ALA A 78 9.22 18.84 18.21
C ALA A 78 8.32 19.07 19.44
N LEU A 79 7.01 18.82 19.31
CA LEU A 79 6.07 18.89 20.45
C LEU A 79 6.43 17.90 21.54
N GLY A 80 6.80 16.67 21.19
CA GLY A 80 7.22 15.65 22.16
C GLY A 80 8.42 16.09 22.99
N ARG A 81 9.37 16.80 22.36
CA ARG A 81 10.53 17.37 23.04
C ARG A 81 10.20 18.55 23.94
N ILE A 82 9.23 19.38 23.55
CA ILE A 82 8.79 20.55 24.33
C ILE A 82 8.00 20.12 25.57
N PHE A 83 7.10 19.15 25.40
CA PHE A 83 6.16 18.71 26.44
C PHE A 83 6.62 17.47 27.22
N ASP A 84 7.84 16.98 26.95
CA ASP A 84 8.43 15.77 27.54
C ASP A 84 7.48 14.55 27.51
N ASN A 85 6.76 14.41 26.40
CA ASN A 85 5.68 13.43 26.26
C ASN A 85 6.19 12.12 25.65
N LYS A 86 6.21 11.07 26.46
CA LYS A 86 6.67 9.71 26.10
C LYS A 86 5.79 9.00 25.07
N TYR A 87 4.58 9.48 24.80
CA TYR A 87 3.67 8.87 23.83
C TYR A 87 3.86 9.37 22.40
N VAL A 88 4.70 10.38 22.17
CA VAL A 88 4.91 10.94 20.83
C VAL A 88 5.49 9.92 19.85
N GLU A 89 6.37 9.03 20.32
CA GLU A 89 6.92 7.96 19.47
C GLU A 89 5.82 7.03 18.93
N TYR A 90 4.76 6.78 19.70
CA TYR A 90 3.62 5.98 19.26
C TYR A 90 2.87 6.68 18.11
N TYR A 91 2.55 7.97 18.25
CA TYR A 91 1.87 8.74 17.20
C TYR A 91 2.73 8.90 15.94
N VAL A 92 4.04 9.11 16.09
CA VAL A 92 4.97 9.15 14.96
C VAL A 92 4.96 7.83 14.19
N ASN A 93 4.97 6.69 14.88
CA ASN A 93 4.91 5.38 14.24
C ASN A 93 3.56 5.15 13.53
N GLU A 94 2.45 5.63 14.09
CA GLU A 94 1.14 5.52 13.45
C GLU A 94 1.09 6.35 12.16
N VAL A 95 1.61 7.59 12.20
CA VAL A 95 1.69 8.47 11.02
C VAL A 95 2.64 7.89 9.95
N LEU A 96 3.76 7.28 10.34
CA LEU A 96 4.65 6.56 9.41
C LEU A 96 3.93 5.40 8.71
N CYS A 97 2.96 4.76 9.37
CA CYS A 97 2.17 3.68 8.78
C CYS A 97 1.15 4.16 7.73
N GLU A 98 0.96 5.48 7.56
CA GLU A 98 0.14 6.04 6.48
C GLU A 98 0.85 6.05 5.12
N MET A 99 2.19 6.04 5.09
CA MET A 99 2.95 5.97 3.83
C MET A 99 2.61 4.74 2.96
N PRO A 100 2.69 3.49 3.47
CA PRO A 100 2.35 2.32 2.68
C PRO A 100 0.86 2.30 2.28
N LYS A 101 -0.05 2.78 3.15
CA LYS A 101 -1.47 2.91 2.81
C LYS A 101 -1.69 3.88 1.65
N THR A 102 -0.97 5.00 1.66
CA THR A 102 -1.01 6.01 0.58
C THR A 102 -0.55 5.38 -0.74
N ILE A 103 0.56 4.64 -0.74
CA ILE A 103 1.03 3.92 -1.94
C ILE A 103 -0.05 2.99 -2.47
N TYR A 104 -0.69 2.21 -1.60
CA TYR A 104 -1.77 1.33 -2.04
C TYR A 104 -2.97 2.10 -2.59
N VAL A 105 -3.39 3.19 -1.97
CA VAL A 105 -4.51 4.00 -2.46
C VAL A 105 -4.23 4.55 -3.86
N PHE A 106 -3.07 5.19 -4.06
CA PHE A 106 -2.70 5.73 -5.36
C PHE A 106 -2.48 4.63 -6.40
N GLY A 107 -1.75 3.57 -6.04
CA GLY A 107 -1.46 2.46 -6.93
C GLY A 107 -2.71 1.70 -7.36
N SER A 108 -3.63 1.46 -6.43
CA SER A 108 -4.89 0.78 -6.70
C SER A 108 -5.87 1.65 -7.50
N ALA A 109 -5.88 2.97 -7.28
CA ALA A 109 -6.69 3.89 -8.07
C ALA A 109 -6.28 3.90 -9.55
N ILE A 110 -4.98 4.03 -9.82
CA ILE A 110 -4.46 3.98 -11.19
C ILE A 110 -4.72 2.60 -11.82
N THR A 111 -4.38 1.52 -11.11
CA THR A 111 -4.59 0.14 -11.58
C THR A 111 -6.06 -0.14 -11.89
N GLY A 112 -6.97 0.18 -10.97
CA GLY A 112 -8.41 -0.06 -11.14
C GLY A 112 -8.98 0.70 -12.34
N THR A 113 -8.50 1.93 -12.56
CA THR A 113 -8.85 2.74 -13.73
C THR A 113 -8.34 2.11 -15.02
N MET A 114 -7.06 1.70 -15.06
CA MET A 114 -6.48 1.03 -16.23
C MET A 114 -7.18 -0.28 -16.59
N LEU A 115 -7.59 -1.07 -15.58
CA LEU A 115 -8.40 -2.27 -15.80
C LEU A 115 -9.78 -1.95 -16.39
N ALA A 116 -10.41 -0.86 -15.95
CA ALA A 116 -11.68 -0.42 -16.51
C ALA A 116 -11.55 0.02 -17.97
N ILE A 117 -10.47 0.74 -18.32
CA ILE A 117 -10.13 1.08 -19.71
C ILE A 117 -9.90 -0.18 -20.54
N ALA A 118 -9.11 -1.13 -20.03
CA ALA A 118 -8.83 -2.38 -20.73
C ALA A 118 -10.11 -3.18 -20.99
N LEU A 119 -11.03 -3.22 -20.03
CA LEU A 119 -12.33 -3.87 -20.19
C LEU A 119 -13.22 -3.12 -21.19
N PHE A 120 -13.26 -1.78 -21.12
CA PHE A 120 -13.98 -0.97 -22.10
C PHE A 120 -13.50 -1.22 -23.53
N ALA A 121 -12.19 -1.21 -23.75
CA ALA A 121 -11.56 -1.47 -25.05
C ALA A 121 -11.79 -2.92 -25.54
N HIS A 122 -11.95 -3.87 -24.61
CA HIS A 122 -12.32 -5.24 -24.97
C HIS A 122 -13.80 -5.36 -25.41
N LEU A 123 -14.70 -4.61 -24.77
CA LEU A 123 -16.13 -4.58 -25.09
C LEU A 123 -16.44 -3.77 -26.36
N HIS A 124 -15.65 -2.74 -26.64
CA HIS A 124 -15.77 -1.86 -27.81
C HIS A 124 -14.49 -1.95 -28.65
N PRO A 125 -14.27 -3.06 -29.38
CA PRO A 125 -13.06 -3.24 -30.16
C PRO A 125 -12.98 -2.19 -31.27
N THR A 126 -11.93 -1.39 -31.22
CA THR A 126 -11.49 -0.47 -32.28
C THR A 126 -10.10 -0.88 -32.73
N ASP A 127 -9.77 -0.71 -34.01
CA ASP A 127 -8.49 -1.16 -34.58
C ASP A 127 -7.27 -0.44 -33.95
N GLU A 128 -7.50 0.66 -33.22
CA GLU A 128 -6.45 1.49 -32.62
C GLU A 128 -6.08 1.10 -31.18
N VAL A 129 -6.96 0.39 -30.44
CA VAL A 129 -6.79 0.19 -28.98
C VAL A 129 -6.46 -1.25 -28.62
N ASN A 130 -5.22 -1.50 -28.18
CA ASN A 130 -4.77 -2.81 -27.73
C ASN A 130 -5.15 -3.09 -26.27
N ALA A 131 -6.36 -3.60 -26.05
CA ALA A 131 -6.88 -3.98 -24.73
C ALA A 131 -5.95 -4.91 -23.93
N LYS A 132 -5.28 -5.87 -24.61
CA LYS A 132 -4.33 -6.80 -23.97
C LYS A 132 -3.09 -6.08 -23.46
N GLY A 133 -2.59 -5.09 -24.20
CA GLY A 133 -1.47 -4.25 -23.79
C GLY A 133 -1.77 -3.49 -22.51
N PHE A 134 -2.95 -2.84 -22.44
CA PHE A 134 -3.39 -2.14 -21.23
C PHE A 134 -3.55 -3.06 -20.02
N ALA A 135 -4.12 -4.25 -20.20
CA ALA A 135 -4.27 -5.22 -19.12
C ALA A 135 -2.92 -5.69 -18.56
N ILE A 136 -1.96 -6.00 -19.44
CA ILE A 136 -0.60 -6.42 -19.03
C ILE A 136 0.10 -5.27 -18.30
N PHE A 137 0.05 -4.07 -18.86
CA PHE A 137 0.68 -2.89 -18.26
C PHE A 137 0.08 -2.57 -16.87
N SER A 138 -1.24 -2.70 -16.73
CA SER A 138 -1.93 -2.56 -15.45
C SER A 138 -1.47 -3.61 -14.43
N ALA A 139 -1.28 -4.86 -14.84
CA ALA A 139 -0.81 -5.92 -13.94
C ALA A 139 0.63 -5.68 -13.46
N VAL A 140 1.52 -5.24 -14.36
CA VAL A 140 2.90 -4.88 -14.01
C VAL A 140 2.92 -3.70 -13.04
N PHE A 141 2.15 -2.65 -13.33
CA PHE A 141 2.05 -1.49 -12.46
C PHE A 141 1.53 -1.85 -11.06
N ALA A 142 0.45 -2.65 -11.00
CA ALA A 142 -0.10 -3.15 -9.74
C ALA A 142 0.94 -3.91 -8.93
N PHE A 143 1.70 -4.79 -9.59
CA PHE A 143 2.75 -5.57 -8.94
C PHE A 143 3.87 -4.69 -8.39
N THR A 144 4.30 -3.68 -9.15
CA THR A 144 5.31 -2.71 -8.69
C THR A 144 4.82 -1.93 -7.47
N MET A 145 3.60 -1.40 -7.50
CA MET A 145 3.03 -0.66 -6.37
C MET A 145 2.83 -1.55 -5.14
N PHE A 146 2.45 -2.81 -5.35
CA PHE A 146 2.37 -3.80 -4.28
C PHE A 146 3.74 -4.04 -3.64
N ILE A 147 4.81 -4.23 -4.42
CA ILE A 147 6.17 -4.41 -3.88
C ILE A 147 6.59 -3.21 -3.03
N TYR A 148 6.38 -1.98 -3.54
CA TYR A 148 6.77 -0.77 -2.81
C TYR A 148 5.96 -0.59 -1.52
N GLY A 149 4.64 -0.71 -1.60
CA GLY A 149 3.76 -0.58 -0.44
C GLY A 149 4.01 -1.69 0.60
N CYS A 150 4.17 -2.94 0.16
CA CYS A 150 4.43 -4.07 1.05
C CYS A 150 5.82 -3.99 1.67
N GLY A 151 6.83 -3.53 0.91
CA GLY A 151 8.19 -3.33 1.40
C GLY A 151 8.25 -2.26 2.49
N LEU A 152 7.58 -1.12 2.29
CA LEU A 152 7.49 -0.05 3.30
C LEU A 152 6.63 -0.46 4.50
N SER A 153 5.50 -1.13 4.26
CA SER A 153 4.64 -1.69 5.30
C SER A 153 5.43 -2.67 6.18
N TYR A 154 6.25 -3.54 5.56
CA TYR A 154 7.15 -4.43 6.27
C TYR A 154 8.22 -3.65 7.04
N ALA A 155 8.89 -2.67 6.42
CA ALA A 155 9.94 -1.87 7.08
C ALA A 155 9.44 -1.18 8.35
N PHE A 156 8.24 -0.60 8.31
CA PHE A 156 7.65 0.13 9.44
C PHE A 156 6.98 -0.80 10.46
N LYS A 157 6.34 -1.89 10.04
CA LYS A 157 5.65 -2.84 10.95
C LYS A 157 6.53 -3.97 11.48
N ARG A 158 7.74 -4.18 10.95
CA ARG A 158 8.63 -5.30 11.35
C ARG A 158 8.96 -5.31 12.83
N LYS A 159 9.11 -4.15 13.48
CA LYS A 159 9.46 -4.08 14.91
C LYS A 159 8.26 -4.36 15.83
N THR A 160 7.05 -4.06 15.38
CA THR A 160 5.83 -4.11 16.22
C THR A 160 4.96 -5.34 15.95
N HIS A 161 4.94 -5.89 14.73
CA HIS A 161 3.94 -6.87 14.30
C HIS A 161 4.48 -8.17 13.67
N VAL A 162 5.79 -8.27 13.41
CA VAL A 162 6.41 -9.46 12.79
C VAL A 162 7.27 -10.21 13.81
N LEU A 163 7.07 -11.53 13.96
CA LEU A 163 7.98 -12.38 14.75
C LEU A 163 9.36 -12.35 14.10
N LYS A 164 10.37 -11.85 14.82
CA LYS A 164 11.74 -12.28 14.56
C LYS A 164 11.74 -13.81 14.72
N MET A 165 12.12 -14.54 13.68
CA MET A 165 12.45 -15.96 13.84
C MET A 165 13.41 -16.08 15.04
N PRO A 166 13.15 -17.00 16.00
CA PRO A 166 14.14 -17.28 17.02
C PRO A 166 15.38 -17.78 16.30
N ASN A 167 16.45 -17.01 16.38
CA ASN A 167 17.77 -17.45 15.97
C ASN A 167 18.06 -18.68 16.80
N LYS A 168 18.06 -19.88 16.21
CA LYS A 168 18.54 -21.10 16.85
C LYS A 168 20.07 -20.99 16.93
N SER A 169 20.57 -20.04 17.71
CA SER A 169 21.96 -20.04 18.14
C SER A 169 22.09 -21.17 19.16
N ILE A 170 22.65 -22.26 18.69
CA ILE A 170 23.30 -23.34 19.41
C ILE A 170 23.69 -22.87 20.83
N GLN A 171 23.00 -23.40 21.85
CA GLN A 171 23.49 -23.32 23.24
C GLN A 171 24.85 -24.03 23.30
N PRO A 172 25.88 -23.45 23.92
CA PRO A 172 27.03 -24.22 24.34
C PRO A 172 26.56 -25.14 25.48
N THR A 173 26.62 -26.44 25.26
CA THR A 173 26.52 -27.45 26.32
C THR A 173 27.66 -27.20 27.29
N ALA A 174 27.36 -26.55 28.41
CA ALA A 174 28.19 -26.62 29.60
C ALA A 174 27.97 -28.00 30.21
N GLU A 175 28.84 -28.95 29.88
CA GLU A 175 28.99 -30.18 30.67
C GLU A 175 30.12 -29.96 31.68
N THR A 176 29.67 -29.68 32.90
CA THR A 176 30.06 -30.37 34.13
C THR A 176 31.53 -30.35 34.54
N SER A 177 31.85 -29.39 35.43
CA SER A 177 32.79 -29.60 36.52
C SER A 177 32.31 -30.74 37.44
N ALA A 178 33.15 -31.75 37.66
CA ALA A 178 33.13 -32.55 38.88
C ALA A 178 34.54 -33.07 39.15
N ASP A 179 35.00 -32.78 40.36
CA ASP A 179 36.13 -33.40 41.06
C ASP A 179 36.02 -34.92 41.13
#